data_AF-A0A5C9BXZ6-F1
#
_entry.id   AF-A0A5C9BXZ6-F1
#
_cell.length_a   1.000
_cell.length_b   1.000
_cell.length_c   1.000
_cell.angle_alpha   90.00
_cell.angle_beta   90.00
_cell.angle_gamma   90.00
#
_symmetry.space_group_name_H-M   'P 1'
#
loop_
_entity.id
_entity.type
_entity.pdbx_description
1 polymer ?
#
loop_
_entity_poly.entity_id
_entity_poly.type
_entity_poly.pdbx_seq_one_letter_code
_entity_poly.pdbx_strand_id
1 'polypeptide(L)'
;MKLEELLHHTLAIHAPWHIARVRNDLGKNQIDIWVSREAQRSGWFFTARSAPEQGRESVWRHINIGNARCIVHAVIPGEADSADLQWLGETDQPFTRAFARQIAGMFMQGVSFASVCALLDLPVADLWKFKHRLDNGKSGLSGPGSASDSISARIPAPNDPIWEELLSGNLQLDIRILSLKLLLTKLREQFAIISDGEVRTLKAHELQRYFTRHEKMLSHELAQLAQN
;
A
#
# COMPACT_ATOMS: atom_id res chain seq x y z
N MET A 1 29.48 0.14 -10.40
CA MET A 1 28.52 -0.84 -9.84
C MET A 1 27.83 -1.54 -11.00
N LYS A 2 27.76 -2.87 -10.99
CA LYS A 2 27.11 -3.62 -12.08
C LYS A 2 25.59 -3.50 -11.96
N LEU A 3 24.86 -3.50 -13.08
CA LEU A 3 23.40 -3.37 -13.11
C LEU A 3 22.71 -4.43 -12.23
N GLU A 4 23.24 -5.65 -12.19
CA GLU A 4 22.73 -6.71 -11.33
C GLU A 4 22.86 -6.38 -9.84
N GLU A 5 23.98 -5.79 -9.40
CA GLU A 5 24.18 -5.39 -8.00
C GLU A 5 23.18 -4.29 -7.59
N LEU A 6 22.91 -3.36 -8.50
CA LEU A 6 21.86 -2.33 -8.34
C LEU A 6 20.48 -2.97 -8.14
N LEU A 7 20.12 -3.96 -8.97
CA LEU A 7 18.83 -4.63 -8.89
C LEU A 7 18.66 -5.42 -7.58
N HIS A 8 19.70 -6.14 -7.13
CA HIS A 8 19.66 -6.85 -5.85
C HIS A 8 19.41 -5.89 -4.68
N HIS A 9 20.12 -4.75 -4.64
CA HIS A 9 19.90 -3.75 -3.60
C HIS A 9 18.52 -3.10 -3.69
N THR A 10 18.08 -2.71 -4.90
CA THR A 10 16.82 -1.97 -5.08
C THR A 10 15.61 -2.83 -4.74
N LEU A 11 15.67 -4.13 -5.03
CA LEU A 11 14.58 -5.08 -4.78
C LEU A 11 14.68 -5.77 -3.41
N ALA A 12 15.72 -5.47 -2.63
CA ALA A 12 16.06 -6.17 -1.39
C ALA A 12 16.11 -7.71 -1.59
N ILE A 13 16.66 -8.16 -2.73
CA ILE A 13 16.88 -9.58 -3.01
C ILE A 13 18.27 -9.92 -2.49
N HIS A 14 18.29 -10.74 -1.44
CA HIS A 14 19.51 -11.16 -0.76
C HIS A 14 19.56 -12.68 -0.66
N ALA A 15 20.77 -13.22 -0.50
CA ALA A 15 20.97 -14.64 -0.24
C ALA A 15 20.00 -15.15 0.85
N PRO A 16 19.38 -16.33 0.68
CA PRO A 16 19.67 -17.34 -0.35
C PRO A 16 18.99 -17.08 -1.71
N TRP A 17 18.36 -15.92 -1.91
CA TRP A 17 17.68 -15.57 -3.15
C TRP A 17 18.58 -14.80 -4.11
N HIS A 18 18.44 -15.08 -5.40
CA HIS A 18 19.18 -14.38 -6.44
C HIS A 18 18.29 -14.13 -7.66
N ILE A 19 18.68 -13.13 -8.45
CA ILE A 19 18.07 -12.87 -9.74
C ILE A 19 18.65 -13.86 -10.75
N ALA A 20 17.86 -14.86 -11.14
CA ALA A 20 18.28 -15.89 -12.09
C ALA A 20 18.23 -15.40 -13.55
N ARG A 21 17.32 -14.46 -13.84
CA ARG A 21 17.14 -13.91 -15.19
C ARG A 21 16.54 -12.51 -15.13
N VAL A 22 16.98 -11.65 -16.04
CA VAL A 22 16.33 -10.37 -16.35
C VAL A 22 15.97 -10.33 -17.83
N ARG A 23 14.76 -9.88 -18.16
CA ARG A 23 14.34 -9.58 -19.53
C ARG A 23 13.86 -8.14 -19.59
N ASN A 24 14.42 -7.38 -20.51
CA ASN A 24 13.95 -6.02 -20.80
C ASN A 24 13.15 -6.04 -22.11
N ASP A 25 11.87 -5.74 -22.03
CA ASP A 25 10.99 -5.53 -23.17
C ASP A 25 10.83 -4.03 -23.42
N LEU A 26 11.65 -3.52 -24.33
CA LEU A 26 11.66 -2.10 -24.71
C LEU A 26 10.34 -1.65 -25.35
N GLY A 27 9.63 -2.55 -26.04
CA GLY A 27 8.36 -2.23 -26.70
C GLY A 27 7.23 -2.00 -25.69
N LYS A 28 7.22 -2.77 -24.60
CA LYS A 28 6.25 -2.62 -23.50
C LYS A 28 6.73 -1.71 -22.38
N ASN A 29 7.97 -1.23 -22.48
CA ASN A 29 8.69 -0.51 -21.43
C ASN A 29 8.59 -1.26 -20.08
N GLN A 30 9.01 -2.52 -20.10
CA GLN A 30 8.84 -3.47 -19.00
C GLN A 30 10.14 -4.24 -18.72
N ILE A 31 10.45 -4.44 -17.45
CA ILE A 31 11.54 -5.28 -16.97
C ILE A 31 10.91 -6.45 -16.20
N ASP A 32 11.13 -7.66 -16.70
CA ASP A 32 10.77 -8.91 -16.02
C ASP A 32 12.00 -9.47 -15.31
N ILE A 33 11.81 -9.86 -14.05
CA ILE A 33 12.87 -10.36 -13.16
C ILE A 33 12.43 -11.71 -12.62
N TRP A 34 13.22 -12.75 -12.87
CA TRP A 34 13.00 -14.07 -12.30
C TRP A 34 13.88 -14.25 -11.07
N VAL A 35 13.26 -14.51 -9.95
CA VAL A 35 13.93 -14.75 -8.66
C VAL A 35 13.82 -16.23 -8.34
N SER A 36 14.95 -16.82 -7.95
CA SER A 36 14.99 -18.20 -7.48
C SER A 36 15.94 -18.35 -6.31
N ARG A 37 15.75 -19.41 -5.53
CA ARG A 37 16.65 -19.77 -4.45
C ARG A 37 17.92 -20.40 -5.01
N GLU A 38 19.06 -19.98 -4.48
CA GLU A 38 20.34 -20.63 -4.78
C GLU A 38 20.32 -22.06 -4.21
N ALA A 39 20.64 -23.05 -5.04
CA ALA A 39 20.76 -24.43 -4.59
C ALA A 39 21.97 -24.55 -3.66
N GLN A 40 21.79 -25.08 -2.45
CA GLN A 40 22.91 -25.36 -1.56
C GLN A 40 23.89 -26.31 -2.27
N ARG A 41 25.10 -25.81 -2.52
CA ARG A 41 26.19 -26.59 -3.10
C ARG A 41 26.53 -27.75 -2.17
N SER A 42 26.29 -28.99 -2.60
CA SER A 42 27.01 -30.13 -2.02
C SER A 42 28.45 -30.09 -2.52
N GLY A 43 29.39 -29.94 -1.60
CA GLY A 43 30.81 -29.89 -1.91
C GLY A 43 31.30 -31.24 -2.41
N TRP A 44 31.90 -31.27 -3.61
CA TRP A 44 33.25 -31.80 -3.85
C TRP A 44 33.58 -31.58 -5.35
N PHE A 45 32.91 -32.15 -6.37
CA PHE A 45 33.52 -32.19 -7.73
C PHE A 45 32.59 -32.08 -8.97
N PHE A 46 31.45 -31.36 -8.94
CA PHE A 46 30.60 -31.26 -10.14
C PHE A 46 30.04 -29.86 -10.42
N THR A 47 30.02 -29.51 -11.71
CA THR A 47 29.44 -28.30 -12.30
C THR A 47 28.04 -28.05 -11.75
N ALA A 48 27.86 -26.91 -11.09
CA ALA A 48 26.59 -26.50 -10.50
C ALA A 48 25.57 -26.18 -11.61
N ARG A 49 24.49 -26.97 -11.69
CA ARG A 49 23.22 -26.50 -12.27
C ARG A 49 22.27 -26.24 -11.11
N SER A 50 21.79 -25.00 -11.02
CA SER A 50 20.63 -24.66 -10.20
C SER A 50 19.49 -25.61 -10.58
N ALA A 51 19.05 -26.47 -9.66
CA ALA A 51 17.83 -27.24 -9.89
C ALA A 51 16.65 -26.24 -9.89
N PRO A 52 15.79 -26.23 -10.93
CA PRO A 52 14.63 -25.35 -10.91
C PRO A 52 13.73 -25.71 -9.72
N GLU A 53 13.35 -24.71 -8.92
CA GLU A 53 12.35 -24.89 -7.87
C GLU A 53 11.08 -25.45 -8.52
N GLN A 54 10.64 -26.62 -8.06
CA GLN A 54 9.46 -27.29 -8.58
C GLN A 54 8.22 -26.65 -7.97
N GLY A 55 7.49 -25.87 -8.76
CA GLY A 55 6.25 -25.24 -8.32
C GLY A 55 5.61 -24.37 -9.39
N ARG A 56 4.43 -23.84 -9.08
CA ARG A 56 3.71 -22.94 -9.98
C ARG A 56 4.37 -21.56 -9.93
N GLU A 57 4.90 -21.12 -11.06
CA GLU A 57 5.39 -19.75 -11.23
C GLU A 57 4.25 -18.77 -10.94
N SER A 58 4.54 -17.80 -10.09
CA SER A 58 3.66 -16.69 -9.73
C SER A 58 4.27 -15.38 -10.19
N VAL A 59 3.40 -14.45 -10.56
CA VAL A 59 3.77 -13.20 -11.22
C VAL A 59 3.18 -12.03 -10.46
N TRP A 60 4.03 -11.08 -10.08
CA TRP A 60 3.63 -9.89 -9.36
C TRP A 60 4.20 -8.63 -9.99
N ARG A 61 3.42 -7.56 -9.95
CA ARG A 61 3.87 -6.22 -10.26
C ARG A 61 4.62 -5.63 -9.05
N HIS A 62 5.80 -5.08 -9.31
CA HIS A 62 6.66 -4.42 -8.33
C HIS A 62 6.77 -2.91 -8.61
N ILE A 63 7.50 -2.17 -7.78
CA ILE A 63 7.80 -0.75 -7.97
C ILE A 63 8.52 -0.53 -9.31
N ASN A 64 8.21 0.56 -10.02
CA ASN A 64 8.90 0.91 -11.27
C ASN A 64 10.41 1.05 -11.09
N ILE A 65 11.16 0.62 -12.09
CA ILE A 65 12.59 0.88 -12.20
C ILE A 65 12.77 1.97 -13.25
N GLY A 66 13.01 3.19 -12.80
CA GLY A 66 12.94 4.37 -13.66
C GLY A 66 11.53 4.54 -14.22
N ASN A 67 11.41 4.60 -15.54
CA ASN A 67 10.12 4.64 -16.23
C ASN A 67 9.59 3.25 -16.61
N ALA A 68 10.35 2.17 -16.41
CA ALA A 68 9.95 0.84 -16.83
C ALA A 68 9.14 0.11 -15.75
N ARG A 69 8.07 -0.57 -16.18
CA ARG A 69 7.26 -1.42 -15.29
C ARG A 69 8.08 -2.62 -14.85
N CYS A 70 8.18 -2.88 -13.56
CA CYS A 70 8.90 -4.01 -13.01
C CYS A 70 7.94 -5.15 -12.68
N ILE A 71 8.19 -6.34 -13.22
CA ILE A 71 7.45 -7.56 -12.96
C ILE A 71 8.38 -8.59 -12.34
N VAL A 72 7.97 -9.16 -11.20
CA VAL A 72 8.71 -10.20 -10.48
C VAL A 72 8.02 -11.54 -10.73
N HIS A 73 8.81 -12.51 -11.15
CA HIS A 73 8.43 -13.91 -11.37
C HIS A 73 9.17 -14.77 -10.37
N ALA A 74 8.47 -15.57 -9.57
CA ALA A 74 9.09 -16.54 -8.68
C ALA A 74 8.15 -17.71 -8.38
N VAL A 75 8.72 -18.82 -7.92
CA VAL A 75 7.94 -19.89 -7.29
C VAL A 75 7.71 -19.50 -5.83
N ILE A 76 6.49 -19.64 -5.33
CA ILE A 76 6.17 -19.31 -3.94
C ILE A 76 6.93 -20.29 -3.01
N PRO A 77 7.82 -19.81 -2.12
CA PRO A 77 8.49 -20.67 -1.15
C PRO A 77 7.53 -21.22 -0.09
N GLY A 78 7.97 -22.22 0.67
CA GLY A 78 7.25 -22.65 1.87
C GLY A 78 7.08 -21.50 2.87
N GLU A 79 6.00 -21.53 3.67
CA GLU A 79 5.58 -20.40 4.53
C GLU A 79 6.70 -19.82 5.39
N ALA A 80 7.56 -20.67 5.97
CA ALA A 80 8.66 -20.26 6.84
C ALA A 80 9.72 -19.38 6.14
N ASP A 81 9.98 -19.63 4.86
CA ASP A 81 10.96 -18.86 4.06
C ASP A 81 10.34 -17.60 3.44
N SER A 82 9.01 -17.47 3.52
CA SER A 82 8.28 -16.43 2.81
C SER A 82 8.08 -15.14 3.61
N ALA A 83 8.02 -15.19 4.95
CA ALA A 83 7.43 -14.13 5.79
C ALA A 83 8.04 -12.73 5.60
N ASP A 84 9.35 -12.64 5.37
CA ASP A 84 10.06 -11.35 5.35
C ASP A 84 10.35 -10.82 3.94
N LEU A 85 10.11 -11.62 2.90
CA LEU A 85 10.46 -11.28 1.52
C LEU A 85 9.56 -10.16 0.99
N GLN A 86 10.13 -8.97 0.81
CA GLN A 86 9.42 -7.78 0.33
C GLN A 86 9.12 -7.80 -1.17
N TRP A 87 9.99 -8.45 -1.94
CA TRP A 87 9.82 -8.66 -3.38
C TRP A 87 8.84 -9.80 -3.70
N LEU A 88 8.42 -10.59 -2.71
CA LEU A 88 7.41 -11.63 -2.86
C LEU A 88 6.00 -11.03 -2.67
N GLY A 89 5.02 -11.49 -3.46
CA GLY A 89 3.61 -11.18 -3.25
C GLY A 89 2.87 -12.37 -2.64
N GLU A 90 1.66 -12.12 -2.14
CA GLU A 90 0.79 -13.20 -1.67
C GLU A 90 0.09 -13.90 -2.84
N THR A 91 -0.42 -15.11 -2.57
CA THR A 91 -1.35 -15.80 -3.45
C THR A 91 -2.56 -14.89 -3.74
N ASP A 92 -2.96 -14.82 -5.01
CA ASP A 92 -4.06 -13.99 -5.52
C ASP A 92 -3.88 -12.47 -5.38
N GLN A 93 -2.69 -11.98 -5.00
CA GLN A 93 -2.37 -10.55 -5.09
C GLN A 93 -1.66 -10.23 -6.41
N PRO A 94 -2.00 -9.11 -7.08
CA PRO A 94 -1.28 -8.68 -8.28
C PRO A 94 0.06 -8.01 -7.95
N PHE A 95 0.33 -7.70 -6.68
CA PHE A 95 1.47 -6.88 -6.25
C PHE A 95 2.40 -7.64 -5.32
N THR A 96 3.69 -7.32 -5.41
CA THR A 96 4.67 -7.65 -4.37
C THR A 96 4.32 -6.92 -3.07
N ARG A 97 4.76 -7.44 -1.92
CA ARG A 97 4.50 -6.82 -0.60
C ARG A 97 5.07 -5.41 -0.49
N ALA A 98 6.28 -5.16 -1.01
CA ALA A 98 6.88 -3.83 -1.04
C ALA A 98 5.96 -2.83 -1.75
N PHE A 99 5.43 -3.23 -2.90
CA PHE A 99 4.59 -2.35 -3.71
C PHE A 99 3.20 -2.18 -3.10
N ALA A 100 2.62 -3.24 -2.55
CA ALA A 100 1.37 -3.18 -1.79
C ALA A 100 1.49 -2.22 -0.60
N ARG A 101 2.61 -2.26 0.16
CA ARG A 101 2.88 -1.33 1.26
C ARG A 101 3.03 0.11 0.78
N GLN A 102 3.70 0.33 -0.35
CA GLN A 102 3.80 1.67 -0.93
C GLN A 102 2.42 2.22 -1.30
N ILE A 103 1.60 1.44 -2.01
CA ILE A 103 0.22 1.82 -2.40
C ILE A 103 -0.63 2.11 -1.15
N ALA A 104 -0.60 1.23 -0.16
CA ALA A 104 -1.31 1.41 1.10
C ALA A 104 -0.83 2.68 1.83
N GLY A 105 0.49 2.89 1.91
CA GLY A 105 1.08 4.09 2.49
C GLY A 105 0.61 5.37 1.80
N MET A 106 0.51 5.38 0.46
CA MET A 106 -0.04 6.51 -0.30
C MET A 106 -1.52 6.76 0.05
N PHE A 107 -2.34 5.71 0.18
CA PHE A 107 -3.72 5.86 0.63
C PHE A 107 -3.83 6.38 2.07
N MET A 108 -3.00 5.88 2.97
CA MET A 108 -2.91 6.35 4.37
C MET A 108 -2.46 7.81 4.45
N GLN A 109 -1.59 8.25 3.53
CA GLN A 109 -1.18 9.65 3.39
C GLN A 109 -2.25 10.55 2.74
N GLY A 110 -3.34 9.95 2.28
CA GLY A 110 -4.47 10.64 1.68
C GLY A 110 -4.33 10.92 0.19
N VAL A 111 -3.38 10.28 -0.50
CA VAL A 111 -3.24 10.39 -1.95
C VAL A 111 -4.50 9.84 -2.62
N SER A 112 -5.05 10.60 -3.58
CA SER A 112 -6.27 10.21 -4.29
C SER A 112 -6.06 8.95 -5.13
N PHE A 113 -7.12 8.17 -5.35
CA PHE A 113 -7.07 6.99 -6.21
C PHE A 113 -6.53 7.30 -7.61
N ALA A 114 -7.00 8.40 -8.23
CA ALA A 114 -6.52 8.86 -9.53
C ALA A 114 -5.03 9.20 -9.52
N SER A 115 -4.56 9.87 -8.46
CA SER A 115 -3.14 10.19 -8.28
C SER A 115 -2.27 8.95 -8.09
N VAL A 116 -2.75 7.92 -7.38
CA VAL A 116 -2.03 6.65 -7.24
C VAL A 116 -1.93 5.93 -8.59
N CYS A 117 -3.01 5.87 -9.37
CA CYS A 117 -2.98 5.32 -10.74
C CYS A 117 -1.94 6.05 -11.61
N ALA A 118 -1.95 7.38 -11.60
CA ALA A 118 -1.08 8.20 -12.44
C ALA A 118 0.40 8.11 -12.02
N LEU A 119 0.69 8.18 -10.72
CA LEU A 119 2.07 8.19 -10.20
C LEU A 119 2.75 6.82 -10.32
N LEU A 120 1.98 5.74 -10.15
CA LEU A 120 2.51 4.38 -10.13
C LEU A 120 2.32 3.63 -11.46
N ASP A 121 1.70 4.26 -12.45
CA ASP A 121 1.32 3.66 -13.73
C ASP A 121 0.54 2.34 -13.51
N LEU A 122 -0.58 2.46 -12.80
CA LEU A 122 -1.43 1.32 -12.42
C LEU A 122 -2.75 1.32 -13.22
N PRO A 123 -3.15 0.15 -13.77
CA PRO A 123 -4.50 -0.04 -14.27
C PRO A 123 -5.52 0.17 -13.15
N VAL A 124 -6.60 0.91 -13.45
CA VAL A 124 -7.71 1.19 -12.53
C VAL A 124 -8.27 -0.10 -11.91
N ALA A 125 -8.41 -1.15 -12.72
CA ALA A 125 -8.94 -2.44 -12.28
C ALA A 125 -8.06 -3.10 -11.20
N ASP A 126 -6.74 -3.00 -11.32
CA ASP A 126 -5.81 -3.63 -10.36
C ASP A 126 -5.76 -2.84 -9.05
N LEU A 127 -5.74 -1.50 -9.14
CA LEU A 127 -5.79 -0.64 -7.96
C LEU A 127 -7.12 -0.78 -7.23
N TRP A 128 -8.24 -0.92 -7.94
CA TRP A 128 -9.56 -1.13 -7.36
C TRP A 128 -9.63 -2.47 -6.61
N LYS A 129 -9.19 -3.57 -7.23
CA LYS A 129 -9.14 -4.89 -6.59
C LYS A 129 -8.31 -4.85 -5.31
N PHE A 130 -7.16 -4.19 -5.35
CA PHE A 130 -6.31 -4.02 -4.18
C PHE A 130 -6.98 -3.17 -3.09
N LYS A 131 -7.52 -2.00 -3.44
CA LYS A 131 -8.22 -1.13 -2.49
C LYS A 131 -9.39 -1.84 -1.83
N HIS A 132 -10.21 -2.56 -2.61
CA HIS A 132 -11.31 -3.34 -2.08
C HIS A 132 -10.83 -4.41 -1.08
N ARG A 133 -9.69 -5.08 -1.34
CA ARG A 133 -9.09 -6.02 -0.37
C ARG A 133 -8.56 -5.32 0.88
N LEU A 134 -7.95 -4.14 0.72
CA LEU A 134 -7.44 -3.33 1.82
C LEU A 134 -8.57 -2.89 2.76
N ASP A 135 -9.66 -2.37 2.20
CA ASP A 135 -10.84 -1.93 2.95
C ASP A 135 -11.52 -3.11 3.69
N ASN A 136 -11.42 -4.33 3.14
CA ASN A 136 -11.92 -5.56 3.75
C ASN A 136 -10.91 -6.27 4.68
N GLY A 137 -9.75 -5.67 4.97
CA GLY A 137 -8.72 -6.25 5.85
C GLY A 137 -7.96 -7.47 5.28
N LYS A 138 -8.10 -7.78 3.99
CA LYS A 138 -7.52 -8.95 3.31
C LYS A 138 -6.24 -8.63 2.51
N SER A 139 -5.55 -7.54 2.83
CA SER A 139 -4.41 -7.05 2.05
C SER A 139 -3.06 -7.65 2.45
N GLY A 140 -2.98 -8.53 3.46
CA GLY A 140 -1.72 -9.20 3.78
C GLY A 140 -0.60 -8.28 4.28
N LEU A 141 -0.94 -7.04 4.67
CA LEU A 141 0.03 -6.04 5.14
C LEU A 141 0.57 -6.36 6.54
N SER A 142 -0.03 -7.34 7.23
CA SER A 142 0.34 -7.85 8.55
C SER A 142 1.63 -8.69 8.50
N GLY A 143 2.73 -8.09 8.04
CA GLY A 143 4.08 -8.50 8.44
C GLY A 143 4.53 -7.66 9.63
N PRO A 144 5.50 -8.12 10.45
CA PRO A 144 6.02 -7.38 11.59
C PRO A 144 6.81 -6.15 11.10
N GLY A 145 6.09 -5.09 10.75
CA GLY A 145 6.60 -3.80 10.32
C GLY A 145 6.01 -2.73 11.19
N SER A 146 6.74 -2.40 12.26
CA SER A 146 6.57 -1.23 13.14
C SER A 146 5.28 -1.21 13.97
N ALA A 147 5.35 -1.94 15.10
CA ALA A 147 4.68 -1.51 16.31
C ALA A 147 5.26 -0.16 16.77
N SER A 148 4.56 0.93 16.44
CA SER A 148 4.52 2.12 17.28
C SER A 148 3.11 2.22 17.82
N ASP A 149 2.79 1.28 18.70
CA ASP A 149 1.56 1.28 19.45
C ASP A 149 1.75 2.22 20.65
N SER A 150 1.13 3.40 20.57
CA SER A 150 0.67 4.24 21.69
C SER A 150 0.35 5.64 21.16
N ILE A 151 -0.96 5.97 21.13
CA ILE A 151 -1.63 7.30 21.05
C ILE A 151 -2.89 7.24 20.14
N SER A 152 -3.04 6.25 19.25
CA SER A 152 -4.14 6.16 18.26
C SER A 152 -5.58 6.05 18.80
N ALA A 153 -5.81 6.05 20.12
CA ALA A 153 -7.14 5.93 20.71
C ALA A 153 -7.96 7.24 20.75
N ARG A 154 -7.46 8.36 20.20
CA ARG A 154 -8.16 9.66 20.24
C ARG A 154 -8.91 10.06 18.97
N ILE A 155 -8.64 9.42 17.83
CA ILE A 155 -9.25 9.77 16.55
C ILE A 155 -10.22 8.66 16.16
N PRO A 156 -11.52 8.96 15.98
CA PRO A 156 -12.49 7.99 15.47
C PRO A 156 -12.05 7.36 14.14
N ALA A 157 -12.42 6.10 13.92
CA ALA A 157 -12.05 5.36 12.71
C ALA A 157 -12.62 6.04 11.44
N PRO A 158 -12.03 5.83 10.25
CA PRO A 158 -12.51 6.46 9.02
C PRO A 158 -13.97 6.15 8.64
N ASN A 159 -14.47 4.99 9.06
CA ASN A 159 -15.85 4.55 8.81
C ASN A 159 -16.79 4.84 9.99
N ASP A 160 -16.33 5.61 10.98
CA ASP A 160 -17.15 6.00 12.11
C ASP A 160 -18.24 7.00 11.66
N PRO A 161 -19.52 6.78 12.01
CA PRO A 161 -20.62 7.65 11.59
C PRO A 161 -20.47 9.11 12.06
N ILE A 162 -19.65 9.37 13.09
CA ILE A 162 -19.40 10.71 13.62
C ILE A 162 -18.94 11.70 12.54
N TRP A 163 -18.21 11.22 11.52
CA TRP A 163 -17.74 12.06 10.41
C TRP A 163 -18.88 12.51 9.51
N GLU A 164 -19.85 11.64 9.25
CA GLU A 164 -21.04 11.99 8.48
C GLU A 164 -21.97 12.89 9.30
N GLU A 165 -22.09 12.68 10.61
CA GLU A 165 -22.88 13.55 11.50
C GLU A 165 -22.31 14.97 11.60
N LEU A 166 -20.98 15.10 11.59
CA LEU A 166 -20.32 16.39 11.45
C LEU A 166 -20.64 17.04 10.11
N LEU A 167 -20.60 16.30 9.00
CA LEU A 167 -20.88 16.85 7.68
C LEU A 167 -22.37 17.13 7.41
N SER A 168 -23.27 16.43 8.09
CA SER A 168 -24.71 16.64 7.95
C SER A 168 -25.24 17.81 8.78
N GLY A 169 -24.50 18.23 9.82
CA GLY A 169 -24.99 19.25 10.75
C GLY A 169 -25.51 18.69 12.08
N ASN A 170 -25.65 17.37 12.19
CA ASN A 170 -26.23 16.70 13.35
C ASN A 170 -25.33 16.79 14.59
N LEU A 171 -24.01 16.77 14.37
CA LEU A 171 -23.01 17.00 15.41
C LEU A 171 -22.42 18.41 15.25
N GLN A 172 -22.41 19.18 16.34
CA GLN A 172 -21.80 20.50 16.40
C GLN A 172 -20.59 20.47 17.35
N LEU A 173 -19.49 21.08 16.90
CA LEU A 173 -18.28 21.24 17.69
C LEU A 173 -18.06 22.72 17.99
N ASP A 174 -17.55 23.02 19.19
CA ASP A 174 -16.90 24.30 19.44
C ASP A 174 -15.53 24.29 18.74
N ILE A 175 -15.49 24.85 17.53
CA ILE A 175 -14.28 24.90 16.71
C ILE A 175 -13.49 26.17 17.07
N ARG A 176 -12.24 26.01 17.49
CA ARG A 176 -11.34 27.15 17.78
C ARG A 176 -10.41 27.46 16.61
N ILE A 177 -10.23 26.49 15.72
CA ILE A 177 -9.30 26.58 14.60
C ILE A 177 -10.00 27.04 13.32
N LEU A 178 -9.59 28.21 12.82
CA LEU A 178 -10.17 28.81 11.62
C LEU A 178 -10.06 27.90 10.39
N SER A 179 -8.93 27.23 10.18
CA SER A 179 -8.75 26.33 9.03
C SER A 179 -9.70 25.13 9.07
N LEU A 180 -10.02 24.61 10.26
CA LEU A 180 -11.06 23.59 10.41
C LEU A 180 -12.44 24.16 10.10
N LYS A 181 -12.77 25.37 10.56
CA LYS A 181 -14.06 26.02 10.23
C LYS A 181 -14.25 26.14 8.72
N LEU A 182 -13.25 26.68 8.01
CA LEU A 182 -13.31 26.87 6.56
C LEU A 182 -13.44 25.55 5.80
N LEU A 183 -12.67 24.53 6.21
CA LEU A 183 -12.78 23.19 5.64
C LEU A 183 -14.17 22.61 5.87
N LEU A 184 -14.68 22.67 7.11
CA LEU A 184 -15.96 22.10 7.48
C LEU A 184 -17.12 22.80 6.74
N THR A 185 -17.08 24.13 6.61
CA THR A 185 -18.06 24.89 5.82
C THR A 185 -18.08 24.39 4.37
N LYS A 186 -16.91 24.32 3.72
CA LYS A 186 -16.78 23.84 2.34
C LYS A 186 -17.28 22.39 2.19
N LEU A 187 -16.90 21.49 3.10
CA LEU A 187 -17.30 20.09 3.01
C LEU A 187 -18.80 19.90 3.26
N ARG A 188 -19.41 20.66 4.18
CA ARG A 188 -20.86 20.66 4.42
C ARG A 188 -21.65 21.12 3.19
N GLU A 189 -21.23 22.20 2.55
CA GLU A 189 -21.86 22.69 1.31
C GLU A 189 -21.84 21.62 0.21
N GLN A 190 -20.70 20.94 0.04
CA GLN A 190 -20.58 19.86 -0.93
C GLN A 190 -21.44 18.65 -0.54
N PHE A 191 -21.40 18.25 0.73
CA PHE A 191 -22.14 17.09 1.26
C PHE A 191 -23.66 17.25 1.11
N ALA A 192 -24.17 18.48 1.23
CA ALA A 192 -25.58 18.78 1.04
C ALA A 192 -26.08 18.55 -0.41
N ILE A 193 -25.20 18.73 -1.41
CA ILE A 193 -25.54 18.63 -2.83
C ILE A 193 -25.31 17.21 -3.36
N ILE A 194 -24.32 16.48 -2.80
CA ILE A 194 -23.98 15.12 -3.22
C ILE A 194 -25.09 14.15 -2.79
N SER A 195 -25.67 13.43 -3.74
CA SER A 195 -26.64 12.34 -3.49
C SER A 195 -26.01 10.94 -3.53
N ASP A 196 -24.81 10.82 -4.10
CA ASP A 196 -24.07 9.57 -4.20
C ASP A 196 -23.43 9.19 -2.86
N GLY A 197 -23.77 7.99 -2.34
CA GLY A 197 -23.29 7.48 -1.07
C GLY A 197 -21.78 7.26 -1.03
N GLU A 198 -21.17 6.79 -2.12
CA GLU A 198 -19.72 6.57 -2.17
C GLU A 198 -18.98 7.90 -2.09
N VAL A 199 -19.50 8.93 -2.78
CA VAL A 199 -18.91 10.27 -2.77
C VAL A 199 -19.07 10.95 -1.41
N ARG A 200 -20.16 10.67 -0.68
CA ARG A 200 -20.34 11.12 0.72
C ARG A 200 -19.31 10.50 1.66
N THR A 201 -19.07 9.19 1.54
CA THR A 201 -18.02 8.51 2.33
C THR A 201 -16.64 9.11 2.05
N LEU A 202 -16.34 9.48 0.80
CA LEU A 202 -15.08 10.17 0.48
C LEU A 202 -14.95 11.53 1.18
N LYS A 203 -16.05 12.27 1.38
CA LYS A 203 -16.05 13.55 2.11
C LYS A 203 -15.84 13.35 3.62
N ALA A 204 -16.46 12.31 4.20
CA ALA A 204 -16.22 11.91 5.58
C ALA A 204 -14.74 11.53 5.81
N HIS A 205 -14.16 10.78 4.87
CA HIS A 205 -12.74 10.41 4.92
C HIS A 205 -11.82 11.62 4.75
N GLU A 206 -12.19 12.60 3.93
CA GLU A 206 -11.44 13.87 3.79
C GLU A 206 -11.39 14.63 5.13
N LEU A 207 -12.51 14.69 5.86
CA LEU A 207 -12.57 15.29 7.19
C LEU A 207 -11.72 14.53 8.21
N GLN A 208 -11.86 13.20 8.29
CA GLN A 208 -11.07 12.36 9.20
C GLN A 208 -9.56 12.54 8.99
N ARG A 209 -9.11 12.59 7.73
CA ARG A 209 -7.70 12.81 7.38
C ARG A 209 -7.18 14.17 7.85
N TYR A 210 -8.01 15.20 7.81
CA TYR A 210 -7.65 16.51 8.34
C TYR A 210 -7.39 16.44 9.85
N PHE A 211 -8.25 15.74 10.59
CA PHE A 211 -8.06 15.51 12.03
C PHE A 211 -6.79 14.70 12.32
N THR A 212 -6.51 13.63 11.55
CA THR A 212 -5.28 12.85 11.71
C THR A 212 -4.02 13.66 11.42
N ARG A 213 -4.01 14.46 10.34
CA ARG A 213 -2.84 15.28 9.98
C ARG A 213 -2.55 16.38 11.00
N HIS A 214 -3.59 16.92 11.63
CA HIS A 214 -3.50 18.08 12.51
C HIS A 214 -3.84 17.75 13.97
N GLU A 215 -3.65 16.50 14.40
CA GLU A 215 -4.04 15.98 15.72
C GLU A 215 -3.58 16.87 16.89
N LYS A 216 -2.29 17.23 16.90
CA LYS A 216 -1.70 18.07 17.96
C LYS A 216 -2.35 19.45 18.05
N MET A 217 -2.76 19.99 16.91
CA MET A 217 -3.40 21.30 16.83
C MET A 217 -4.87 21.21 17.26
N LEU A 218 -5.54 20.13 16.86
CA LEU A 218 -6.97 19.86 17.08
C LEU A 218 -7.27 19.14 18.39
N SER A 219 -6.41 19.26 19.40
CA SER A 219 -6.57 18.52 20.66
C SER A 219 -7.88 18.88 21.38
N HIS A 220 -8.37 20.12 21.23
CA HIS A 220 -9.62 20.57 21.82
C HIS A 220 -10.84 19.95 21.13
N GLU A 221 -10.84 19.94 19.80
CA GLU A 221 -11.91 19.38 18.98
C GLU A 221 -11.94 17.85 19.08
N LEU A 222 -10.78 17.18 19.11
CA LEU A 222 -10.68 15.74 19.34
C LEU A 222 -11.19 15.32 20.72
N ALA A 223 -10.99 16.14 21.75
CA ALA A 223 -11.54 15.87 23.07
C ALA A 223 -13.07 15.90 23.09
N GLN A 224 -13.70 16.76 22.27
CA GLN A 224 -15.16 16.77 22.10
C GLN A 224 -15.66 15.53 21.35
N LEU A 225 -14.92 15.06 20.33
CA LEU A 225 -15.28 13.85 19.60
C LEU A 225 -15.20 12.58 20.46
N ALA A 226 -14.27 12.53 21.43
CA ALA A 226 -14.15 11.40 22.34
C ALA A 226 -15.25 11.33 23.43
N GLN A 227 -16.09 12.37 23.55
CA GLN A 227 -17.15 12.47 24.56
C GLN A 227 -18.56 12.26 23.99
N ASN A 228 -18.70 12.16 22.67
CA ASN A 228 -19.97 11.88 21.98
C ASN A 228 -20.00 10.43 21.53
#